data_AF-A0AA88HUV6-F1
#
_entry.id   AF-A0AA88HUV6-F1
#
_cell.length_a   1.000
_cell.length_b   1.000
_cell.length_c   1.000
_cell.angle_alpha   90.00
_cell.angle_beta   90.00
_cell.angle_gamma   90.00
#
_symmetry.space_group_name_H-M   'P 1'
#
loop_
_entity.id
_entity.type
_entity.pdbx_description
1 polymer ?
#
loop_
_entity_poly.entity_id
_entity_poly.type
_entity_poly.pdbx_seq_one_letter_code
_entity_poly.pdbx_strand_id
1 'polypeptide(L)'
;MSQLPKTEQVIKQMIQYKNNILALYEVRWTGMGQKRIDKDHSIIYSGNDTRDQGVSLLLTHVPVKAMICWTPISSRIITARFPGYYAKLSVVARYASTNDMTTPRYASTHQQRISRVSTMNK
;
A
#
# COMPACT_ATOMS: atom_id res chain seq x y z
N MET A 1 -6.88 19.53 5.47
CA MET A 1 -6.31 20.34 4.36
C MET A 1 -4.91 20.75 4.81
N SER A 2 -3.80 20.63 4.08
CA SER A 2 -3.53 20.48 2.63
C SER A 2 -2.16 19.76 2.45
N GLN A 3 -2.14 18.59 1.81
CA GLN A 3 -0.91 17.92 1.33
C GLN A 3 -0.76 18.05 -0.21
N LEU A 4 -1.59 18.89 -0.84
CA LEU A 4 -1.71 19.07 -2.29
C LEU A 4 -0.37 19.24 -3.03
N PRO A 5 0.60 20.05 -2.54
CA PRO A 5 1.84 20.29 -3.29
C PRO A 5 2.73 19.04 -3.41
N LYS A 6 2.72 18.18 -2.38
CA LYS A 6 3.51 16.94 -2.37
C LYS A 6 2.86 15.87 -3.25
N THR A 7 1.53 15.82 -3.28
CA THR A 7 0.80 14.88 -4.15
C THR A 7 1.03 15.19 -5.63
N GLU A 8 1.05 16.46 -6.03
CA GLU A 8 1.36 16.87 -7.41
C GLU A 8 2.78 16.48 -7.83
N GLN A 9 3.78 16.65 -6.94
CA GLN A 9 5.15 16.22 -7.22
C GLN A 9 5.27 14.71 -7.41
N VAL A 10 4.57 13.93 -6.58
CA VAL A 10 4.55 12.47 -6.69
C VAL A 10 3.86 12.02 -7.98
N ILE A 11 2.76 12.67 -8.37
CA ILE A 11 2.07 12.40 -9.65
C ILE A 11 3.00 12.73 -10.82
N LYS A 12 3.74 13.84 -10.77
CA LYS A 12 4.72 14.20 -11.80
C LYS A 12 5.79 13.11 -11.96
N GLN A 13 6.31 12.57 -10.86
CA GLN A 13 7.25 11.44 -10.92
C GLN A 13 6.60 10.19 -11.50
N MET A 14 5.37 9.87 -11.10
CA MET A 14 4.64 8.72 -11.61
C MET A 14 4.46 8.79 -13.14
N ILE A 15 4.11 9.97 -13.67
CA ILE A 15 3.99 10.24 -15.11
C ILE A 15 5.35 10.14 -15.79
N GLN A 16 6.40 10.76 -15.22
CA GLN A 16 7.74 10.76 -15.77
C GLN A 16 8.31 9.35 -15.95
N TYR A 17 8.12 8.48 -14.95
CA TYR A 17 8.57 7.10 -14.98
C TYR A 17 7.57 6.14 -15.64
N LYS A 18 6.42 6.64 -16.12
CA LYS A 18 5.35 5.83 -16.73
C LYS A 18 4.88 4.69 -15.83
N ASN A 19 4.88 4.92 -14.52
CA ASN A 19 4.43 3.95 -13.53
C ASN A 19 2.91 3.96 -13.43
N ASN A 20 2.29 2.78 -13.39
CA ASN A 20 0.85 2.64 -13.16
C ASN A 20 0.50 2.47 -11.67
N ILE A 21 1.46 1.98 -10.89
CA ILE A 21 1.33 1.73 -9.45
C ILE A 21 2.59 2.29 -8.78
N LEU A 22 2.41 3.12 -7.75
CA LEU A 22 3.50 3.66 -6.96
C LEU A 22 3.19 3.49 -5.48
N ALA A 23 4.12 2.87 -4.74
CA ALA A 23 4.01 2.74 -3.28
C ALA A 23 4.60 3.96 -2.59
N LEU A 24 3.84 4.55 -1.65
CA LEU A 24 4.30 5.65 -0.82
C LEU A 24 4.35 5.18 0.63
N TYR A 25 5.47 5.50 1.28
CA TYR A 25 5.74 5.22 2.67
C TYR A 25 5.67 6.53 3.47
N GLU A 26 5.29 6.46 4.75
CA GLU A 26 5.14 7.62 5.65
C GLU A 26 3.99 8.58 5.29
N VAL A 27 2.89 8.01 4.78
CA VAL A 27 1.69 8.79 4.50
C VAL A 27 0.96 9.09 5.81
N ARG A 28 1.01 10.36 6.26
CA ARG A 28 0.39 10.83 7.52
C ARG A 28 -1.13 10.98 7.43
N TRP A 29 -1.82 9.98 6.89
CA TRP A 29 -3.28 9.94 6.75
C TRP A 29 -3.87 9.04 7.84
N THR A 30 -5.01 9.44 8.41
CA THR A 30 -5.70 8.69 9.46
C THR A 30 -6.63 7.64 8.89
N GLY A 31 -6.67 6.47 9.53
CA GLY A 31 -7.56 5.36 9.16
C GLY A 31 -7.18 4.68 7.85
N MET A 32 -8.14 3.95 7.29
CA MET A 32 -7.97 3.27 6.00
C MET A 32 -9.03 3.71 5.00
N GLY A 33 -8.71 3.65 3.71
CA GLY A 33 -9.70 3.95 2.69
C GLY A 33 -9.12 4.06 1.29
N GLN A 34 -10.03 4.37 0.37
CA GLN A 34 -9.71 4.73 -1.00
C GLN A 34 -10.20 6.15 -1.26
N LYS A 35 -9.34 6.97 -1.86
CA LYS A 35 -9.69 8.34 -2.25
C LYS A 35 -9.29 8.59 -3.70
N ARG A 36 -10.18 9.24 -4.44
CA ARG A 36 -9.86 9.75 -5.77
C ARG A 36 -9.14 11.10 -5.62
N ILE A 37 -7.97 11.24 -6.24
CA ILE A 37 -7.19 12.49 -6.21
C ILE A 37 -7.65 13.39 -7.35
N ASP A 38 -7.64 12.85 -8.57
CA ASP A 38 -8.11 13.53 -9.79
C ASP A 38 -8.84 12.52 -10.70
N LYS A 39 -9.04 12.86 -11.98
CA LYS A 39 -9.74 11.97 -12.93
C LYS A 39 -8.98 10.68 -13.22
N ASP A 40 -7.65 10.72 -13.17
CA ASP A 40 -6.76 9.65 -13.63
C ASP A 40 -6.03 8.94 -12.49
N HIS A 41 -6.01 9.51 -11.28
CA HIS A 41 -5.26 9.00 -10.15
C HIS A 41 -6.16 8.76 -8.93
N SER A 42 -5.98 7.60 -8.31
CA SER A 42 -6.59 7.25 -7.02
C SER A 42 -5.54 6.71 -6.07
N ILE A 43 -5.80 6.87 -4.78
CA ILE A 43 -4.92 6.40 -3.71
C ILE A 43 -5.70 5.48 -2.78
N ILE A 44 -5.11 4.34 -2.46
CA ILE A 44 -5.55 3.47 -1.37
C ILE A 44 -4.54 3.59 -0.24
N TYR A 45 -5.01 3.71 0.99
CA TYR A 45 -4.14 3.99 2.12
C TYR A 45 -4.55 3.21 3.36
N SER A 46 -3.55 2.94 4.19
CA SER A 46 -3.66 2.35 5.51
C SER A 46 -2.78 3.17 6.44
N GLY A 47 -3.39 3.84 7.41
CA GLY A 47 -2.72 4.63 8.42
C GLY A 47 -3.36 4.43 9.80
N ASN A 48 -2.67 4.91 10.83
CA ASN A 48 -3.16 4.85 12.21
C ASN A 48 -3.82 6.17 12.62
N ASP A 49 -4.52 6.18 13.75
CA ASP A 49 -5.21 7.38 14.26
C ASP A 49 -4.26 8.54 14.60
N THR A 50 -2.99 8.24 14.91
CA THR A 50 -2.00 9.23 15.36
C THR A 50 -1.26 9.95 14.22
N ARG A 51 -1.56 9.69 12.95
CA ARG A 51 -0.91 10.31 11.76
C ARG A 51 0.62 10.12 11.66
N ASP A 52 1.23 9.28 12.50
CA ASP A 52 2.69 9.07 12.51
C ASP A 52 3.15 8.01 11.51
N GLN A 53 2.24 7.11 11.13
CA GLN A 53 2.52 5.96 10.28
C GLN A 53 1.45 5.82 9.22
N GLY A 54 1.89 5.46 8.01
CA GLY A 54 0.98 5.08 6.94
C GLY A 54 1.71 4.60 5.71
N VAL A 55 1.07 3.69 5.00
CA VAL A 55 1.43 3.26 3.66
C VAL A 55 0.26 3.50 2.73
N SER A 56 0.59 3.82 1.48
CA SER A 56 -0.41 3.96 0.45
C SER A 56 0.10 3.45 -0.88
N LEU A 57 -0.83 3.12 -1.76
CA LEU A 57 -0.57 2.88 -3.17
C LEU A 57 -1.28 3.97 -3.97
N LEU A 58 -0.51 4.73 -4.74
CA LEU A 58 -1.00 5.62 -5.77
C LEU A 58 -1.15 4.82 -7.06
N LEU A 59 -2.33 4.91 -7.67
CA LEU A 59 -2.75 4.10 -8.80
C LEU A 59 -3.28 5.01 -9.91
N THR A 60 -2.93 4.71 -11.16
CA THR A 60 -3.62 5.29 -12.33
C THR A 60 -4.99 4.63 -12.53
N HIS A 61 -5.82 5.19 -13.41
CA HIS A 61 -7.20 4.72 -13.63
C HIS A 61 -7.26 3.26 -14.10
N VAL A 62 -6.25 2.76 -14.82
CA VAL A 62 -6.22 1.39 -15.34
C VAL A 62 -6.11 0.37 -14.20
N PRO A 63 -5.08 0.40 -13.33
CA PRO A 63 -5.02 -0.47 -12.15
C PRO A 63 -6.23 -0.33 -11.23
N VAL A 64 -6.77 0.89 -11.06
CA VAL A 64 -7.97 1.08 -10.21
C VAL A 64 -9.15 0.27 -10.73
N LYS A 65 -9.40 0.29 -12.04
CA LYS A 65 -10.50 -0.47 -12.66
C LYS A 65 -10.22 -1.98 -12.66
N ALA A 66 -8.96 -2.37 -12.81
CA ALA A 66 -8.56 -3.78 -12.84
C ALA A 66 -8.48 -4.39 -11.43
N MET A 67 -8.29 -3.59 -10.38
CA MET A 67 -8.06 -4.07 -9.02
C MET A 67 -9.20 -4.99 -8.55
N ILE A 68 -8.85 -6.22 -8.17
CA ILE A 68 -9.80 -7.22 -7.68
C ILE A 68 -10.21 -6.87 -6.24
N CYS A 69 -9.21 -6.59 -5.41
CA CYS A 69 -9.39 -6.24 -4.01
C CYS A 69 -8.10 -5.61 -3.46
N TRP A 70 -8.24 -4.87 -2.37
CA TRP A 70 -7.11 -4.47 -1.54
C TRP A 70 -7.44 -4.71 -0.06
N THR A 71 -6.42 -4.93 0.75
CA THR A 71 -6.55 -5.19 2.18
C THR A 71 -5.50 -4.39 2.94
N PRO A 72 -5.92 -3.46 3.82
CA PRO A 72 -5.04 -2.85 4.80
C PRO A 72 -4.76 -3.87 5.92
N ILE A 73 -3.53 -4.36 6.03
CA ILE A 73 -3.14 -5.36 7.03
C ILE A 73 -2.76 -4.68 8.35
N SER A 74 -2.09 -3.53 8.27
CA SER A 74 -1.75 -2.68 9.39
C SER A 74 -1.46 -1.26 8.91
N SER A 75 -1.24 -0.30 9.81
CA SER A 75 -0.76 1.06 9.47
C SER A 75 0.53 1.06 8.64
N ARG A 76 1.27 -0.06 8.61
CA ARG A 76 2.53 -0.22 7.88
C ARG A 76 2.45 -1.18 6.70
N ILE A 77 1.34 -1.87 6.48
CA ILE A 77 1.20 -2.87 5.41
C ILE A 77 -0.13 -2.73 4.69
N ILE A 78 -0.07 -2.58 3.37
CA ILE A 78 -1.22 -2.68 2.46
C ILE A 78 -0.93 -3.66 1.34
N THR A 79 -1.93 -4.46 0.98
CA THR A 79 -1.85 -5.42 -0.14
C THR A 79 -2.94 -5.11 -1.16
N ALA A 80 -2.60 -5.09 -2.44
CA ALA A 80 -3.55 -4.96 -3.54
C ALA A 80 -3.37 -6.12 -4.52
N ARG A 81 -4.49 -6.65 -5.05
CA ARG A 81 -4.50 -7.74 -6.01
C ARG A 81 -5.08 -7.28 -7.34
N PHE A 82 -4.40 -7.62 -8.42
CA PHE A 82 -4.76 -7.29 -9.79
C PHE A 82 -4.81 -8.55 -10.64
N PRO A 83 -5.71 -8.61 -11.64
CA PRO A 83 -5.64 -9.62 -12.67
C PRO A 83 -4.42 -9.29 -13.54
N GLY A 84 -3.62 -10.30 -13.85
CA GLY A 84 -2.64 -10.21 -14.92
C GLY A 84 -2.99 -11.22 -16.00
N TYR A 85 -2.48 -10.98 -17.20
CA TYR A 85 -2.78 -11.80 -18.36
C TYR A 85 -2.35 -13.28 -18.16
N TYR A 86 -1.16 -13.49 -17.62
CA TYR A 86 -0.62 -14.83 -17.36
C TYR A 86 -0.78 -15.29 -15.91
N ALA A 87 -0.83 -14.35 -14.95
CA ALA A 87 -0.91 -14.66 -13.53
C ALA A 87 -1.55 -13.49 -12.75
N LYS A 88 -2.17 -13.80 -11.60
CA LYS A 88 -2.66 -12.78 -10.67
C LYS A 88 -1.47 -12.04 -10.05
N LEU A 89 -1.45 -10.71 -10.14
CA LEU A 89 -0.43 -9.86 -9.55
C LEU A 89 -0.86 -9.42 -8.15
N SER A 90 -0.02 -9.64 -7.15
CA SER A 90 -0.22 -9.11 -5.79
C SER A 90 0.89 -8.11 -5.47
N VAL A 91 0.51 -6.87 -5.19
CA VAL A 91 1.42 -5.80 -4.76
C VAL A 91 1.31 -5.66 -3.25
N VAL A 92 2.43 -5.78 -2.54
CA VAL A 92 2.50 -5.61 -1.09
C VAL A 92 3.42 -4.43 -0.79
N ALA A 93 2.87 -3.35 -0.27
CA ALA A 93 3.66 -2.25 0.26
C ALA A 93 3.79 -2.40 1.77
N ARG A 94 5.04 -2.47 2.24
CA ARG A 94 5.40 -2.62 3.66
C ARG A 94 6.44 -1.56 4.04
N TYR A 95 6.15 -0.81 5.09
CA TYR A 95 7.17 -0.02 5.78
C TYR A 95 7.92 -0.91 6.79
N ALA A 96 9.24 -1.00 6.65
CA ALA A 96 10.08 -1.77 7.57
C ALA A 96 10.17 -1.06 8.94
N SER A 97 10.21 -1.83 10.03
CA SER A 97 10.37 -1.24 11.36
C SER A 97 11.81 -0.75 11.52
N THR A 98 11.99 0.56 11.57
CA THR A 98 13.27 1.18 11.91
C THR A 98 13.45 1.11 13.43
N ASN A 99 13.88 -0.05 13.92
CA ASN A 99 14.42 -0.30 15.25
C ASN A 99 13.50 -0.10 16.49
N ASP A 100 12.97 -1.21 17.02
CA ASP A 100 12.74 -1.38 18.47
C ASP A 100 13.66 -2.51 18.95
N MET A 101 14.98 -2.25 18.97
CA MET A 101 15.96 -3.14 19.60
C MET A 101 15.89 -3.03 21.14
N THR A 102 14.71 -3.23 21.71
CA THR A 102 14.54 -3.50 23.15
C THR A 102 13.33 -4.40 23.35
N THR A 103 13.49 -5.68 23.05
CA THR A 103 12.94 -6.79 23.86
C THR A 103 13.32 -8.14 23.22
N PRO A 104 13.70 -9.16 24.00
CA PRO A 104 14.13 -10.47 23.51
C PRO A 104 12.96 -11.34 22.99
N ARG A 105 11.93 -10.73 22.39
CA ARG A 105 10.71 -11.41 21.92
C ARG A 105 10.59 -11.51 20.40
N TYR A 106 11.63 -11.10 19.67
CA TYR A 106 11.64 -11.10 18.19
C TYR A 106 12.09 -12.41 17.54
N ALA A 107 12.48 -13.44 18.31
CA ALA A 107 12.98 -14.69 17.73
C ALA A 107 11.89 -15.70 17.31
N SER A 108 10.60 -15.50 17.63
CA SER A 108 9.57 -16.55 17.42
C SER A 108 8.47 -16.22 16.40
N THR A 109 8.32 -14.96 15.97
CA THR A 109 7.13 -14.57 15.17
C THR A 109 7.40 -14.44 13.67
N HIS A 110 8.65 -14.56 13.21
CA HIS A 110 9.01 -14.31 11.81
C HIS A 110 8.64 -15.44 10.83
N GLN A 111 8.11 -16.59 11.29
CA GLN A 111 7.96 -17.76 10.41
C GLN A 111 6.54 -18.36 10.31
N GLN A 112 5.52 -17.81 10.97
CA GLN A 112 4.18 -18.46 11.00
C GLN A 112 3.07 -17.87 10.12
N ARG A 113 3.33 -16.84 9.28
CA ARG A 113 2.23 -16.23 8.48
C ARG A 113 2.33 -16.36 6.96
N ILE A 114 3.48 -16.75 6.40
CA ILE A 114 3.60 -16.91 4.94
C ILE A 114 2.87 -18.17 4.43
N SER A 115 2.55 -19.14 5.30
CA SER A 115 1.88 -20.39 4.91
C SER A 115 0.35 -20.32 4.73
N ARG A 116 -0.32 -19.20 5.07
CA ARG A 116 -1.81 -19.12 5.03
C ARG A 116 -2.39 -18.56 3.74
N VAL A 117 -1.57 -18.02 2.84
CA VAL A 117 -2.04 -17.44 1.56
C VAL A 117 -2.13 -18.49 0.44
N SER A 118 -1.61 -19.71 0.64
CA SER A 118 -1.56 -20.77 -0.37
C SER A 118 -2.69 -21.82 -0.30
N THR A 119 -3.70 -21.69 0.58
CA THR A 119 -4.77 -22.71 0.72
C THR A 119 -6.17 -22.26 0.26
N MET A 120 -6.29 -21.19 -0.52
CA MET A 120 -7.55 -20.88 -1.23
C MET A 120 -7.39 -21.13 -2.74
N ASN A 121 -7.18 -22.41 -3.06
CA ASN A 121 -7.46 -23.01 -4.36
C ASN A 121 -7.69 -24.51 -4.12
N LYS A 122 -8.94 -24.89 -3.87
CA LYS A 122 -9.55 -26.16 -4.22
C LYS A 122 -10.97 -25.86 -4.68
#